data_AF-A0A1X2II59-F1
#
_entry.id   AF-A0A1X2II59-F1
#
_cell.length_a   1.000
_cell.length_b   1.000
_cell.length_c   1.000
_cell.angle_alpha   90.00
_cell.angle_beta   90.00
_cell.angle_gamma   90.00
#
_symmetry.space_group_name_H-M   'P 1'
#
loop_
_entity.id
_entity.type
_entity.pdbx_description
1 polymer ?
#
loop_
_entity_poly.entity_id
_entity_poly.type
_entity_poly.pdbx_seq_one_letter_code
_entity_poly.pdbx_strand_id
1 'polypeptide(L)'
;MENLSESLFYVCEDEKCHCDFRLSIKNCYEEERMRIVYYLTLGITFIVICFGLFLLFKRIWIQGHRFVDRRTSKGCLRPQPVDCLALFCTIFNILRFIDDLLLVTDTASHPIVRVFLWEMSWELIYVGFILYVLGVFQTLRDSHQAVSKGWLPSAKALDISVIALLVSMAVTNLTCTFSAGAFSNTKPSIARNFTHGLYYCWFAYCTILAVTILYCGARLIRILESHLQNYNMPRHRVNNIKNGIFKIKVMVFIGFFGGLIYGISMLMFAILRSKILTTPGGGLTLSIIWNILGAVCTGVMELSILMSVAAPDLGKDIGLKGSSDDNGRATISTDNNNGNANDKYTYNDTNIVTDDEAFREPWKMRPASLHDAERLQLEYQNAIQHLNQYSPSNIPTKSTI
;
A
#
# COMPACT_ATOMS: atom_id res chain seq x y z
N MET A 1 28.84 34.93 22.60
CA MET A 1 28.13 34.08 21.62
C MET A 1 29.10 33.17 20.84
N GLU A 2 30.19 32.68 21.47
CA GLU A 2 31.30 32.04 20.72
C GLU A 2 31.12 30.54 20.40
N ASN A 3 30.10 29.86 20.95
CA ASN A 3 29.87 28.43 20.69
C ASN A 3 28.59 28.12 19.87
N LEU A 4 27.90 29.14 19.34
CA LEU A 4 26.67 28.96 18.55
C LEU A 4 26.92 28.69 17.06
N SER A 5 28.15 28.90 16.58
CA SER A 5 28.49 28.86 15.15
C SER A 5 28.26 27.49 14.49
N GLU A 6 28.16 26.40 15.27
CA GLU A 6 28.00 25.05 14.74
C GLU A 6 26.98 24.17 15.49
N SER A 7 25.84 24.72 15.91
CA SER A 7 24.77 23.89 16.47
C SER A 7 24.03 23.06 15.39
N LEU A 8 23.31 22.01 15.79
CA LEU A 8 22.45 21.27 14.85
C LEU A 8 21.25 22.12 14.38
N PHE A 9 20.80 23.06 15.20
CA PHE A 9 19.63 23.91 14.95
C PHE A 9 19.94 25.11 14.07
N TYR A 10 21.16 25.63 14.14
CA TYR A 10 21.55 26.88 13.55
C TYR A 10 22.92 26.78 12.89
N VAL A 11 23.05 27.39 11.72
CA VAL A 11 24.33 27.63 11.05
C VAL A 11 24.50 29.14 10.97
N CYS A 12 25.53 29.69 11.62
CA CYS A 12 25.77 31.13 11.65
C CYS A 12 26.97 31.52 10.80
N GLU A 13 26.79 32.49 9.90
CA GLU A 13 27.82 33.07 9.03
C GLU A 13 27.64 34.60 9.05
N ASP A 14 28.72 35.35 9.23
CA ASP A 14 28.72 36.83 9.25
C ASP A 14 27.63 37.47 10.14
N GLU A 15 27.57 37.05 11.41
CA GLU A 15 26.60 37.51 12.42
C GLU A 15 25.13 37.16 12.13
N LYS A 16 24.85 36.45 11.03
CA LYS A 16 23.51 35.96 10.69
C LYS A 16 23.41 34.48 10.98
N CYS A 17 22.42 34.10 11.77
CA CYS A 17 22.11 32.69 12.02
C CYS A 17 20.94 32.23 11.15
N HIS A 18 21.17 31.15 10.41
CA HIS A 18 20.19 30.47 9.57
C HIS A 18 19.66 29.23 10.29
N CYS A 19 18.34 29.02 10.26
CA CYS A 19 17.72 27.86 10.88
C CYS A 19 17.88 26.60 10.02
N ASP A 20 18.16 25.46 10.65
CA ASP A 20 17.80 24.16 10.10
C ASP A 20 16.27 24.01 10.21
N PHE A 21 15.58 24.23 9.08
CA PHE A 21 14.11 24.29 9.01
C PHE A 21 13.41 23.07 9.58
N ARG A 22 14.11 21.93 9.73
CA ARG A 22 13.57 20.70 10.31
C ARG A 22 13.40 20.76 11.83
N LEU A 23 14.24 21.56 12.49
CA LEU A 23 14.39 21.52 13.95
C LEU A 23 13.93 22.80 14.63
N SER A 24 14.11 23.95 13.98
CA SER A 24 13.64 25.24 14.48
C SER A 24 13.34 26.18 13.31
N ILE A 25 12.44 27.12 13.55
CA ILE A 25 12.14 28.25 12.66
C ILE A 25 12.20 29.59 13.39
N LYS A 26 12.62 29.59 14.67
CA LYS A 26 12.66 30.79 15.51
C LYS A 26 14.08 31.25 15.74
N ASN A 27 14.24 32.56 15.95
CA ASN A 27 15.52 33.22 16.22
C ASN A 27 16.53 33.07 15.07
N CYS A 28 16.05 33.14 13.82
CA CYS A 28 16.91 33.10 12.64
C CYS A 28 16.44 34.11 11.59
N TYR A 29 17.34 34.38 10.64
CA TYR A 29 17.15 35.39 9.61
C TYR A 29 15.88 35.16 8.75
N GLU A 30 15.54 33.90 8.43
CA GLU A 30 14.35 33.57 7.62
C GLU A 30 13.09 33.24 8.43
N GLU A 31 13.02 33.56 9.72
CA GLU A 31 11.92 33.14 10.61
C GLU A 31 10.52 33.42 10.05
N GLU A 32 10.25 34.66 9.61
CA GLU A 32 8.92 35.04 9.11
C GLU A 32 8.52 34.22 7.88
N ARG A 33 9.46 34.05 6.93
CA ARG A 33 9.21 33.32 5.69
C ARG A 33 9.01 31.83 5.95
N MET A 34 9.83 31.24 6.82
CA MET A 34 9.67 29.84 7.21
C MET A 34 8.33 29.61 7.91
N ARG A 35 7.91 30.52 8.79
CA ARG A 35 6.63 30.43 9.48
C ARG A 35 5.44 30.40 8.51
N ILE A 36 5.48 31.21 7.44
CA ILE A 36 4.46 31.18 6.38
C ILE A 36 4.40 29.80 5.71
N VAL A 37 5.55 29.20 5.37
CA VAL A 37 5.62 27.86 4.76
C VAL A 37 4.99 26.80 5.66
N TYR A 38 5.27 26.85 6.96
CA TYR A 38 4.68 25.90 7.91
C TYR A 38 3.17 26.11 8.10
N TYR A 39 2.67 27.35 8.11
CA TYR A 39 1.21 27.60 8.12
C TYR A 39 0.51 27.07 6.88
N LEU A 40 1.12 27.22 5.69
CA LEU A 40 0.60 26.65 4.46
C LEU A 40 0.59 25.12 4.52
N THR A 41 1.66 24.52 5.03
CA THR A 41 1.77 23.05 5.17
C THR A 41 0.74 22.51 6.16
N LEU A 42 0.52 23.19 7.30
CA LEU A 42 -0.57 22.88 8.24
C LEU A 42 -1.95 22.90 7.57
N GLY A 43 -2.23 23.91 6.75
CA GLY A 43 -3.48 23.99 6.01
C GLY A 43 -3.68 22.83 5.03
N ILE A 44 -2.65 22.51 4.24
CA ILE A 44 -2.70 21.42 3.26
C ILE A 44 -2.84 20.06 3.97
N THR A 45 -2.00 19.78 4.97
CA THR A 45 -2.04 18.52 5.73
C THR A 45 -3.39 18.34 6.42
N PHE A 46 -3.97 19.38 7.02
CA PHE A 46 -5.31 19.31 7.63
C PHE A 46 -6.39 18.89 6.63
N ILE A 47 -6.38 19.47 5.42
CA ILE A 47 -7.33 19.10 4.36
C ILE A 47 -7.14 17.63 3.97
N VAL A 48 -5.90 17.20 3.76
CA VAL A 48 -5.58 15.80 3.40
C VAL A 48 -6.00 14.84 4.51
N ILE A 49 -5.77 15.16 5.79
CA ILE A 49 -6.25 14.34 6.93
C ILE A 49 -7.76 14.15 6.87
N CYS A 50 -8.53 15.23 6.65
CA CYS A 50 -9.99 15.14 6.55
C CYS A 50 -10.43 14.20 5.42
N PHE A 51 -9.80 14.31 4.24
CA PHE A 51 -10.07 13.41 3.11
C PHE A 51 -9.69 11.96 3.42
N GLY A 52 -8.50 11.73 3.97
CA GLY A 52 -8.01 10.41 4.36
C GLY A 52 -8.90 9.72 5.39
N LEU A 53 -9.31 10.44 6.45
CA LEU A 53 -10.23 9.93 7.46
C LEU A 53 -11.59 9.59 6.87
N PHE A 54 -12.15 10.45 6.01
CA PHE A 54 -13.40 10.17 5.31
C PHE A 54 -13.30 8.91 4.43
N LEU A 55 -12.21 8.77 3.69
CA LEU A 55 -11.93 7.61 2.84
C LEU A 55 -11.82 6.31 3.65
N LEU A 56 -11.04 6.34 4.74
CA LEU A 56 -10.88 5.20 5.63
C LEU A 56 -12.20 4.83 6.31
N PHE A 57 -12.96 5.82 6.78
CA PHE A 57 -14.27 5.60 7.36
C PHE A 57 -15.20 4.89 6.38
N LYS A 58 -15.32 5.40 5.15
CA LYS A 58 -16.14 4.79 4.10
C LYS A 58 -15.70 3.36 3.79
N ARG A 59 -14.41 3.10 3.61
CA ARG A 59 -13.91 1.78 3.21
C ARG A 59 -14.04 0.74 4.33
N ILE A 60 -13.72 1.11 5.57
CA ILE A 60 -13.70 0.17 6.69
C ILE A 60 -15.10 -0.05 7.25
N TRP A 61 -15.83 1.03 7.54
CA TRP A 61 -17.12 0.94 8.23
C TRP A 61 -18.28 0.67 7.28
N ILE A 62 -18.33 1.36 6.14
CA ILE A 62 -19.46 1.22 5.20
C ILE A 62 -19.25 0.02 4.28
N GLN A 63 -18.04 -0.16 3.74
CA GLN A 63 -17.75 -1.25 2.79
C GLN A 63 -17.23 -2.53 3.46
N GLY A 64 -16.89 -2.50 4.75
CA GLY A 64 -16.42 -3.67 5.49
C GLY A 64 -15.04 -4.17 5.06
N HIS A 65 -14.22 -3.33 4.42
CA HIS A 65 -12.87 -3.71 4.01
C HIS A 65 -11.98 -3.99 5.22
N ARG A 66 -11.03 -4.91 5.05
CA ARG A 66 -10.01 -5.24 6.04
C ARG A 66 -8.63 -4.89 5.49
N PHE A 67 -7.77 -4.32 6.32
CA PHE A 67 -6.40 -3.98 5.92
C PHE A 67 -5.54 -5.21 5.60
N VAL A 68 -5.75 -6.31 6.30
CA VAL A 68 -4.98 -7.55 6.14
C VAL A 68 -5.94 -8.73 5.99
N ASP A 69 -5.77 -9.51 4.93
CA ASP A 69 -6.48 -10.77 4.76
C ASP A 69 -5.81 -11.86 5.63
N ARG A 70 -6.60 -12.55 6.47
CA ARG A 70 -6.12 -13.56 7.43
C ARG A 70 -6.01 -14.98 6.85
N ARG A 71 -6.23 -15.18 5.55
CA ARG A 71 -6.13 -16.50 4.92
C ARG A 71 -4.69 -17.04 4.97
N THR A 72 -4.45 -17.96 5.90
CA THR A 72 -3.13 -18.52 6.27
C THR A 72 -2.46 -19.38 5.20
N SER A 73 -3.21 -19.90 4.22
CA SER A 73 -2.68 -20.85 3.24
C SER A 73 -1.70 -20.26 2.22
N LYS A 74 -1.53 -18.92 2.17
CA LYS A 74 -0.78 -18.25 1.09
C LYS A 74 0.31 -17.27 1.53
N GLY A 75 0.63 -17.18 2.82
CA GLY A 75 1.63 -16.26 3.39
C GLY A 75 1.21 -15.70 4.76
N CYS A 76 2.10 -14.94 5.40
CA CYS A 76 1.84 -14.35 6.72
C CYS A 76 1.17 -12.97 6.60
N LEU A 77 1.56 -12.18 5.60
CA LEU A 77 1.08 -10.81 5.42
C LEU A 77 0.38 -10.70 4.08
N ARG A 78 -0.93 -10.40 4.07
CA ARG A 78 -1.67 -10.05 2.84
C ARG A 78 -2.30 -8.66 2.99
N PRO A 79 -1.49 -7.59 2.90
CA PRO A 79 -2.03 -6.25 2.97
C PRO A 79 -2.91 -5.98 1.77
N GLN A 80 -4.06 -5.36 1.99
CA GLN A 80 -4.81 -4.72 0.90
C GLN A 80 -4.05 -3.45 0.50
N PRO A 81 -3.37 -3.44 -0.65
CA PRO A 81 -2.32 -2.46 -0.93
C PRO A 81 -2.83 -1.02 -0.90
N VAL A 82 -4.05 -0.81 -1.41
CA VAL A 82 -4.70 0.50 -1.44
C VAL A 82 -5.12 0.96 -0.04
N ASP A 83 -5.64 0.05 0.78
CA ASP A 83 -6.21 0.40 2.08
C ASP A 83 -5.09 0.68 3.09
N CYS A 84 -4.03 -0.14 3.06
CA CYS A 84 -2.81 0.12 3.82
C CYS A 84 -2.16 1.43 3.38
N LEU A 85 -2.02 1.68 2.07
CA LEU A 85 -1.43 2.93 1.59
C LEU A 85 -2.22 4.15 2.09
N ALA A 86 -3.55 4.12 1.97
CA ALA A 86 -4.41 5.19 2.49
C ALA A 86 -4.21 5.41 3.99
N LEU A 87 -4.21 4.32 4.78
CA LEU A 87 -3.98 4.40 6.23
C LEU A 87 -2.66 5.09 6.57
N PHE A 88 -1.57 4.65 5.97
CA PHE A 88 -0.24 5.20 6.26
C PHE A 88 -0.06 6.62 5.71
N CYS A 89 -0.71 6.98 4.59
CA CYS A 89 -0.75 8.36 4.11
C CYS A 89 -1.49 9.28 5.09
N THR A 90 -2.62 8.85 5.64
CA THR A 90 -3.36 9.62 6.64
C THR A 90 -2.54 9.75 7.93
N ILE A 91 -1.91 8.68 8.42
CA ILE A 91 -1.06 8.74 9.62
C ILE A 91 0.15 9.66 9.39
N PHE A 92 0.79 9.59 8.22
CA PHE A 92 1.87 10.51 7.83
C PHE A 92 1.43 11.97 7.97
N ASN A 93 0.27 12.33 7.38
CA ASN A 93 -0.21 13.71 7.45
C ASN A 93 -0.58 14.12 8.88
N ILE A 94 -1.14 13.22 9.70
CA ILE A 94 -1.41 13.50 11.13
C ILE A 94 -0.12 13.80 11.88
N LEU A 95 0.91 12.95 11.74
CA LEU A 95 2.20 13.19 12.40
C LEU A 95 2.86 14.46 11.88
N ARG A 96 2.75 14.73 10.58
CA ARG A 96 3.30 15.95 9.99
C ARG A 96 2.61 17.20 10.51
N PHE A 97 1.28 17.19 10.60
CA PHE A 97 0.51 18.27 11.20
C PHE A 97 0.93 18.53 12.66
N ILE A 98 1.15 17.48 13.44
CA ILE A 98 1.63 17.59 14.83
C ILE A 98 3.04 18.20 14.88
N ASP A 99 3.96 17.70 14.06
CA ASP A 99 5.35 18.20 13.98
C ASP A 99 5.40 19.69 13.61
N ASP A 100 4.68 20.08 12.56
CA ASP A 100 4.56 21.47 12.10
C ASP A 100 3.94 22.36 13.19
N LEU A 101 2.90 21.89 13.87
CA LEU A 101 2.24 22.62 14.97
C LEU A 101 3.22 22.84 16.13
N LEU A 102 3.98 21.82 16.51
CA LEU A 102 5.02 21.95 17.53
C LEU A 102 6.07 22.96 17.08
N LEU A 103 6.45 22.98 15.80
CA LEU A 103 7.51 23.87 15.28
C LEU A 103 7.08 25.33 15.30
N VAL A 104 5.83 25.60 14.90
CA VAL A 104 5.24 26.94 14.92
C VAL A 104 5.03 27.45 16.35
N THR A 105 4.53 26.60 17.25
CA THR A 105 4.27 26.96 18.66
C THR A 105 5.54 27.00 19.51
N ASP A 106 6.57 26.25 19.11
CA ASP A 106 7.80 26.02 19.86
C ASP A 106 7.61 25.40 21.26
N THR A 107 6.58 24.57 21.43
CA THR A 107 6.25 23.98 22.74
C THR A 107 7.15 22.78 23.11
N ALA A 108 7.78 22.12 22.13
CA ALA A 108 8.64 20.95 22.35
C ALA A 108 10.07 21.17 21.85
N SER A 109 10.80 22.10 22.45
CA SER A 109 12.17 22.47 22.04
C SER A 109 13.23 21.38 22.27
N HIS A 110 12.87 20.23 22.85
CA HIS A 110 13.80 19.14 23.09
C HIS A 110 14.28 18.53 21.75
N PRO A 111 15.60 18.51 21.45
CA PRO A 111 16.14 18.10 20.16
C PRO A 111 15.74 16.69 19.74
N ILE A 112 15.75 15.73 20.68
CA ILE A 112 15.34 14.34 20.41
C ILE A 112 13.92 14.27 19.88
N VAL A 113 12.98 15.00 20.48
CA VAL A 113 11.56 14.95 20.08
C VAL A 113 11.38 15.55 18.69
N ARG A 114 12.09 16.65 18.39
CA ARG A 114 12.08 17.31 17.08
C ARG A 114 12.55 16.38 15.97
N VAL A 115 13.75 15.82 16.12
CA VAL A 115 14.31 14.93 15.08
C VAL A 115 13.45 13.68 14.95
N PHE A 116 12.96 13.12 16.07
CA PHE A 116 12.12 11.92 16.05
C PHE A 116 10.80 12.13 15.33
N LEU A 117 10.01 13.15 15.68
CA LEU A 117 8.71 13.39 15.03
C LEU A 117 8.86 13.72 13.55
N TRP A 118 9.88 14.52 13.21
CA TRP A 118 10.23 14.82 11.83
C TRP A 118 10.44 13.53 11.02
N GLU A 119 11.36 12.66 11.44
CA GLU A 119 11.72 11.44 10.71
C GLU A 119 10.62 10.36 10.76
N MET A 120 9.85 10.31 11.84
CA MET A 120 8.82 9.28 12.02
C MET A 120 7.65 9.42 11.08
N SER A 121 7.28 10.65 10.71
CA SER A 121 6.28 10.87 9.67
C SER A 121 6.72 10.18 8.36
N TRP A 122 7.93 10.48 7.89
CA TRP A 122 8.51 9.92 6.66
C TRP A 122 8.67 8.40 6.69
N GLU A 123 9.05 7.84 7.83
CA GLU A 123 9.13 6.38 8.03
C GLU A 123 7.77 5.71 7.74
N LEU A 124 6.67 6.27 8.25
CA LEU A 124 5.34 5.67 8.11
C LEU A 124 4.80 5.74 6.68
N ILE A 125 5.04 6.84 5.95
CA ILE A 125 4.65 6.88 4.53
C ILE A 125 5.47 5.88 3.70
N TYR A 126 6.76 5.70 4.01
CA TYR A 126 7.58 4.68 3.37
C TYR A 126 7.02 3.27 3.62
N VAL A 127 6.65 2.95 4.87
CA VAL A 127 5.97 1.69 5.22
C VAL A 127 4.71 1.49 4.37
N GLY A 128 3.90 2.55 4.20
CA GLY A 128 2.71 2.52 3.35
C GLY A 128 3.01 2.10 1.90
N PHE A 129 4.05 2.68 1.29
CA PHE A 129 4.47 2.31 -0.07
C PHE A 129 5.05 0.90 -0.17
N ILE A 130 5.81 0.45 0.83
CA ILE A 130 6.32 -0.93 0.87
C ILE A 130 5.18 -1.94 0.94
N LEU A 131 4.17 -1.70 1.79
CA LEU A 131 2.99 -2.56 1.87
C LEU A 131 2.15 -2.52 0.59
N TYR A 132 2.09 -1.36 -0.08
CA TYR A 132 1.48 -1.23 -1.39
C TYR A 132 2.19 -2.13 -2.43
N VAL A 133 3.51 -2.05 -2.52
CA VAL A 133 4.33 -2.89 -3.41
C VAL A 133 4.14 -4.37 -3.09
N LEU A 134 4.15 -4.73 -1.80
CA LEU A 134 3.93 -6.11 -1.35
C LEU A 134 2.57 -6.64 -1.83
N GLY A 135 1.48 -5.88 -1.63
CA GLY A 135 0.15 -6.29 -2.08
C GLY A 135 0.02 -6.37 -3.61
N VAL A 136 0.66 -5.45 -4.34
CA VAL A 136 0.76 -5.49 -5.82
C VAL A 136 1.49 -6.75 -6.27
N PHE A 137 2.63 -7.07 -5.65
CA PHE A 137 3.42 -8.24 -6.01
C PHE A 137 2.66 -9.55 -5.74
N GLN A 138 1.96 -9.64 -4.61
CA GLN A 138 1.16 -10.82 -4.29
C GLN A 138 0.02 -11.00 -5.29
N THR A 139 -0.62 -9.92 -5.72
CA THR A 139 -1.63 -9.93 -6.78
C THR A 139 -1.03 -10.42 -8.10
N LEU A 140 0.13 -9.86 -8.49
CA LEU A 140 0.89 -10.28 -9.67
C LEU A 140 1.19 -11.78 -9.67
N ARG A 141 1.64 -12.31 -8.54
CA ARG A 141 1.99 -13.71 -8.40
C ARG A 141 0.77 -14.60 -8.55
N ASP A 142 -0.33 -14.26 -7.89
CA ASP A 142 -1.57 -15.04 -7.95
C ASP A 142 -2.14 -15.02 -9.40
N SER A 143 -2.05 -13.90 -10.12
CA SER A 143 -2.40 -13.83 -11.54
C SER A 143 -1.45 -14.63 -12.44
N HIS A 144 -0.15 -14.59 -12.17
CA HIS A 144 0.86 -15.28 -12.98
C HIS A 144 0.79 -16.80 -12.81
N GLN A 145 0.54 -17.31 -11.61
CA GLN A 145 0.35 -18.74 -11.37
C GLN A 145 -0.81 -19.33 -12.19
N ALA A 146 -1.81 -18.51 -12.52
CA ALA A 146 -2.90 -18.93 -13.39
C ALA A 146 -2.51 -18.98 -14.88
N VAL A 147 -1.49 -18.21 -15.31
CA VAL A 147 -1.17 -18.03 -16.74
C VAL A 147 0.14 -18.71 -17.15
N SER A 148 1.17 -18.75 -16.30
CA SER A 148 2.42 -19.44 -16.62
C SER A 148 3.27 -19.80 -15.40
N LYS A 149 4.03 -20.91 -15.51
CA LYS A 149 4.94 -21.45 -14.46
C LYS A 149 6.24 -20.64 -14.31
N GLY A 150 6.19 -19.31 -14.35
CA GLY A 150 7.37 -18.47 -14.39
C GLY A 150 8.11 -18.28 -13.05
N TRP A 151 9.32 -17.74 -13.18
CA TRP A 151 10.36 -17.46 -12.18
C TRP A 151 10.00 -16.34 -11.17
N LEU A 152 8.81 -16.34 -10.57
CA LEU A 152 8.52 -15.42 -9.46
C LEU A 152 9.06 -16.01 -8.15
N PRO A 153 9.75 -15.23 -7.30
CA PRO A 153 10.16 -15.68 -5.98
C PRO A 153 8.95 -16.14 -5.17
N SER A 154 9.18 -17.10 -4.26
CA SER A 154 8.14 -17.57 -3.35
C SER A 154 7.58 -16.41 -2.51
N ALA A 155 6.30 -16.43 -2.13
CA ALA A 155 5.76 -15.37 -1.26
C ALA A 155 6.50 -15.29 0.07
N LYS A 156 6.94 -16.43 0.61
CA LYS A 156 7.74 -16.44 1.84
C LYS A 156 9.04 -15.66 1.66
N ALA A 157 9.74 -15.86 0.55
CA ALA A 157 10.97 -15.13 0.27
C ALA A 157 10.71 -13.62 0.16
N LEU A 158 9.65 -13.22 -0.55
CA LEU A 158 9.26 -11.82 -0.67
C LEU A 158 8.87 -11.19 0.69
N ASP A 159 8.02 -11.87 1.47
CA ASP A 159 7.59 -11.41 2.79
C ASP A 159 8.83 -11.20 3.69
N ILE A 160 9.78 -12.15 3.69
CA ILE A 160 11.04 -12.04 4.43
C ILE A 160 11.86 -10.85 3.95
N SER A 161 12.03 -10.67 2.63
CA SER A 161 12.79 -9.54 2.08
C SER A 161 12.16 -8.19 2.45
N VAL A 162 10.83 -8.08 2.40
CA VAL A 162 10.11 -6.86 2.78
C VAL A 162 10.23 -6.58 4.27
N ILE A 163 10.03 -7.59 5.12
CA ILE A 163 10.19 -7.45 6.57
C ILE A 163 11.63 -7.05 6.91
N ALA A 164 12.63 -7.69 6.28
CA ALA A 164 14.03 -7.34 6.48
C ALA A 164 14.34 -5.91 6.07
N LEU A 165 13.77 -5.43 4.96
CA LEU A 165 13.92 -4.04 4.51
C LEU A 165 13.28 -3.05 5.50
N LEU A 166 12.06 -3.32 5.96
CA LEU A 166 11.37 -2.49 6.95
C LEU A 166 12.11 -2.44 8.30
N VAL A 167 12.56 -3.59 8.80
CA VAL A 167 13.33 -3.66 10.04
C VAL A 167 14.68 -2.96 9.90
N SER A 168 15.38 -3.14 8.77
CA SER A 168 16.65 -2.48 8.50
C SER A 168 16.50 -0.96 8.49
N MET A 169 15.47 -0.45 7.81
CA MET A 169 15.18 0.98 7.78
C MET A 169 14.83 1.50 9.18
N ALA A 170 13.89 0.86 9.89
CA ALA A 170 13.49 1.30 11.22
C ALA A 170 14.67 1.33 12.20
N VAL A 171 15.51 0.28 12.22
CA VAL A 171 16.68 0.22 13.11
C VAL A 171 17.69 1.30 12.76
N THR A 172 18.05 1.46 11.49
CA THR A 172 19.06 2.44 11.07
C THR A 172 18.57 3.88 11.27
N ASN A 173 17.36 4.20 10.80
CA ASN A 173 16.78 5.53 10.89
C ASN A 173 16.54 5.96 12.34
N LEU A 174 15.96 5.09 13.18
CA LEU A 174 15.76 5.39 14.60
C LEU A 174 17.09 5.57 15.33
N THR A 175 18.07 4.71 15.08
CA THR A 175 19.39 4.82 15.73
C THR A 175 20.07 6.14 15.38
N CYS A 176 20.09 6.53 14.10
CA CYS A 176 20.67 7.79 13.67
C CYS A 176 19.89 8.99 14.22
N THR A 177 18.55 8.93 14.22
CA THR A 177 17.66 9.98 14.73
C THR A 177 17.87 10.23 16.22
N PHE A 178 17.81 9.17 17.04
CA PHE A 178 18.02 9.30 18.48
C PHE A 178 19.44 9.77 18.79
N SER A 179 20.44 9.26 18.08
CA SER A 179 21.84 9.68 18.28
C SER A 179 22.05 11.14 17.89
N ALA A 180 21.49 11.58 16.76
CA ALA A 180 21.56 12.98 16.32
C ALA A 180 20.91 13.93 17.35
N GLY A 181 19.74 13.56 17.88
CA GLY A 181 19.06 14.33 18.92
C GLY A 181 19.80 14.32 20.27
N ALA A 182 20.37 13.19 20.69
CA ALA A 182 21.05 13.07 21.97
C ALA A 182 22.38 13.83 22.01
N PHE A 183 23.13 13.83 20.91
CA PHE A 183 24.41 14.53 20.80
C PHE A 183 24.30 15.99 20.38
N SER A 184 23.09 16.51 20.07
CA SER A 184 22.92 17.86 19.50
C SER A 184 23.49 18.97 20.38
N ASN A 185 23.38 18.83 21.70
CA ASN A 185 23.78 19.85 22.68
C ASN A 185 25.20 19.61 23.22
N THR A 186 25.65 18.36 23.25
CA THR A 186 26.93 17.98 23.88
C THR A 186 28.07 17.89 22.87
N LYS A 187 27.81 17.33 21.68
CA LYS A 187 28.81 17.04 20.64
C LYS A 187 28.20 17.26 19.25
N PRO A 188 28.02 18.52 18.81
CA PRO A 188 27.28 18.84 17.59
C PRO A 188 27.91 18.25 16.31
N SER A 189 29.23 18.07 16.29
CA SER A 189 29.94 17.40 15.19
C SER A 189 29.50 15.94 15.01
N ILE A 190 29.32 15.20 16.12
CA ILE A 190 28.82 13.82 16.10
C ILE A 190 27.36 13.78 15.65
N ALA A 191 26.52 14.70 16.16
CA ALA A 191 25.13 14.80 15.73
C ALA A 191 24.99 15.06 14.22
N ARG A 192 25.87 15.89 13.66
CA ARG A 192 25.94 16.16 12.21
C ARG A 192 26.29 14.90 11.42
N ASN A 193 27.27 14.12 11.87
CA ASN A 193 27.64 12.86 11.20
C ASN A 193 26.49 11.85 11.21
N PHE A 194 25.75 11.73 12.31
CA PHE A 194 24.55 10.89 12.35
C PHE A 194 23.44 11.40 11.42
N THR A 195 23.26 12.72 11.31
CA THR A 195 22.31 13.33 10.38
C THR A 195 22.70 13.06 8.92
N HIS A 196 23.99 13.16 8.58
CA HIS A 196 24.47 12.81 7.24
C HIS A 196 24.27 11.31 6.95
N GLY A 197 24.63 10.45 7.90
CA GLY A 197 24.42 9.00 7.79
C GLY A 197 22.96 8.64 7.54
N LEU A 198 22.05 9.24 8.31
CA LEU A 198 20.60 9.10 8.15
C LEU A 198 20.16 9.43 6.71
N TYR A 199 20.66 10.52 6.13
CA TYR A 199 20.25 10.98 4.81
C TYR A 199 20.88 10.23 3.65
N TYR A 200 22.06 9.64 3.85
CA TYR A 200 22.57 8.62 2.94
C TYR A 200 21.72 7.34 2.98
N CYS A 201 21.31 6.89 4.17
CA CYS A 201 20.40 5.74 4.32
C CYS A 201 19.06 6.00 3.64
N TRP A 202 18.44 7.16 3.88
CA TRP A 202 17.20 7.55 3.20
C TRP A 202 17.33 7.54 1.68
N PHE A 203 18.39 8.12 1.13
CA PHE A 203 18.63 8.09 -0.32
C PHE A 203 18.67 6.65 -0.86
N ALA A 204 19.38 5.74 -0.17
CA ALA A 204 19.46 4.33 -0.55
C ALA A 204 18.08 3.66 -0.48
N TYR A 205 17.36 3.81 0.63
CA TYR A 205 16.03 3.21 0.82
C TYR A 205 15.00 3.74 -0.20
N CYS A 206 14.99 5.05 -0.46
CA CYS A 206 14.10 5.66 -1.46
C CYS A 206 14.44 5.20 -2.87
N THR A 207 15.72 5.04 -3.21
CA THR A 207 16.13 4.52 -4.52
C THR A 207 15.68 3.08 -4.71
N ILE A 208 15.90 2.21 -3.71
CA ILE A 208 15.45 0.81 -3.72
C ILE A 208 13.92 0.75 -3.90
N LEU A 209 13.17 1.54 -3.12
CA LEU A 209 11.72 1.60 -3.19
C LEU A 209 11.24 2.09 -4.57
N ALA A 210 11.80 3.20 -5.08
CA ALA A 210 11.41 3.79 -6.36
C ALA A 210 11.62 2.79 -7.52
N VAL A 211 12.79 2.14 -7.58
CA VAL A 211 13.07 1.11 -8.59
C VAL A 211 12.10 -0.07 -8.46
N THR A 212 11.80 -0.50 -7.24
CA THR A 212 10.86 -1.60 -7.00
C THR A 212 9.43 -1.25 -7.42
N ILE A 213 8.95 -0.04 -7.06
CA ILE A 213 7.63 0.47 -7.47
C ILE A 213 7.53 0.52 -9.01
N LEU A 214 8.54 1.06 -9.69
CA LEU A 214 8.54 1.15 -11.14
C LEU A 214 8.52 -0.24 -11.78
N TYR A 215 9.38 -1.16 -11.31
CA TYR A 215 9.45 -2.52 -11.84
C TYR A 215 8.13 -3.28 -11.65
N CYS A 216 7.62 -3.34 -10.42
CA CYS A 216 6.37 -4.05 -10.10
C CYS A 216 5.17 -3.40 -10.79
N GLY A 217 5.11 -2.07 -10.77
CA GLY A 217 4.06 -1.27 -11.40
C GLY A 217 3.99 -1.46 -12.91
N ALA A 218 5.11 -1.29 -13.61
CA ALA A 218 5.16 -1.45 -15.06
C ALA A 218 4.80 -2.87 -15.50
N ARG A 219 5.25 -3.90 -14.74
CA ARG A 219 4.90 -5.29 -15.03
C ARG A 219 3.40 -5.57 -14.81
N LEU A 220 2.81 -5.05 -13.73
CA LEU A 220 1.37 -5.18 -13.47
C LEU A 220 0.53 -4.53 -14.56
N ILE A 221 0.90 -3.32 -14.97
CA ILE A 221 0.19 -2.59 -16.04
C ILE A 221 0.21 -3.40 -17.34
N ARG A 222 1.37 -3.93 -17.76
CA ARG A 222 1.48 -4.74 -18.98
C ARG A 222 0.60 -5.99 -18.95
N ILE A 223 0.56 -6.68 -17.81
CA ILE A 223 -0.26 -7.88 -17.64
C ILE A 223 -1.75 -7.53 -17.73
N LEU A 224 -2.19 -6.46 -17.05
CA LEU A 224 -3.59 -6.01 -17.09
C LEU A 224 -3.99 -5.54 -18.51
N GLU A 225 -3.13 -4.83 -19.22
CA GLU A 225 -3.38 -4.39 -20.60
C GLU A 225 -3.47 -5.57 -21.56
N SER A 226 -2.61 -6.59 -21.41
CA SER A 226 -2.69 -7.81 -22.20
C SER A 226 -4.00 -8.57 -21.95
N HIS A 227 -4.43 -8.69 -20.69
CA HIS A 227 -5.75 -9.28 -20.38
C HIS A 227 -6.91 -8.45 -20.94
N LEU A 228 -6.80 -7.13 -20.99
CA LEU A 228 -7.84 -6.29 -21.56
C LEU A 228 -7.98 -6.50 -23.08
N GLN A 229 -6.87 -6.75 -23.78
CA GLN A 229 -6.86 -6.96 -25.24
C GLN A 229 -7.35 -8.35 -25.64
N ASN A 230 -7.10 -9.38 -24.82
CA ASN A 230 -7.38 -10.77 -25.17
C ASN A 230 -8.84 -11.20 -24.93
N TYR A 231 -9.65 -10.43 -24.19
CA TYR A 231 -11.01 -10.82 -23.84
C TYR A 231 -12.05 -9.83 -24.38
N ASN A 232 -13.01 -10.32 -25.16
CA ASN A 232 -14.21 -9.58 -25.55
C ASN A 232 -15.15 -9.42 -24.33
N MET A 233 -14.86 -8.43 -23.48
CA MET A 233 -15.67 -8.11 -22.31
C MET A 233 -16.74 -7.05 -22.61
N PRO A 234 -17.88 -7.08 -21.91
CA PRO A 234 -18.87 -6.01 -21.96
C PRO A 234 -18.25 -4.63 -21.67
N ARG A 235 -18.71 -3.58 -22.37
CA ARG A 235 -18.15 -2.21 -22.31
C ARG A 235 -18.03 -1.67 -20.88
N HIS A 236 -18.97 -1.99 -20.01
CA HIS A 236 -18.94 -1.59 -18.59
C HIS A 236 -17.74 -2.18 -17.83
N ARG A 237 -17.45 -3.48 -18.02
CA ARG A 237 -16.30 -4.15 -17.38
C ARG A 237 -14.97 -3.60 -17.90
N VAL A 238 -14.89 -3.32 -19.20
CA VAL A 238 -13.70 -2.71 -19.82
C VAL A 238 -13.39 -1.35 -19.19
N ASN A 239 -14.40 -0.49 -19.00
CA ASN A 239 -14.21 0.83 -18.39
C ASN A 239 -13.72 0.71 -16.93
N ASN A 240 -14.25 -0.24 -16.17
CA ASN A 240 -13.84 -0.45 -14.78
C ASN A 240 -12.37 -0.92 -14.69
N ILE A 241 -11.95 -1.83 -15.57
CA ILE A 241 -10.55 -2.28 -15.62
C ILE A 241 -9.63 -1.12 -16.06
N LYS A 242 -10.04 -0.31 -17.05
CA LYS A 242 -9.28 0.88 -17.46
C LYS A 242 -9.11 1.88 -16.32
N ASN A 243 -10.14 2.11 -15.53
CA ASN A 243 -10.06 2.96 -14.33
C ASN A 243 -9.09 2.37 -13.29
N GLY A 244 -9.12 1.05 -13.08
CA GLY A 244 -8.16 0.35 -12.22
C GLY A 244 -6.71 0.50 -12.70
N ILE A 245 -6.46 0.34 -14.00
CA ILE A 245 -5.14 0.54 -14.61
C ILE A 245 -4.68 1.99 -14.44
N PHE A 246 -5.56 2.96 -14.69
CA PHE A 246 -5.25 4.38 -14.53
C PHE A 246 -4.81 4.70 -13.09
N LYS A 247 -5.52 4.17 -12.09
CA LYS A 247 -5.15 4.32 -10.68
C LYS A 247 -3.74 3.77 -10.40
N ILE A 248 -3.45 2.57 -10.87
CA ILE A 248 -2.12 1.96 -10.69
C ILE A 248 -1.06 2.83 -11.35
N LYS A 249 -1.31 3.37 -12.55
CA LYS A 249 -0.39 4.31 -13.24
C LYS A 249 -0.11 5.55 -12.40
N VAL A 250 -1.14 6.16 -11.81
CA VAL A 250 -0.99 7.33 -10.93
C VAL A 250 -0.16 6.99 -9.69
N MET A 251 -0.45 5.87 -9.01
CA MET A 251 0.30 5.45 -7.82
C MET A 251 1.77 5.14 -8.13
N VAL A 252 2.03 4.47 -9.25
CA VAL A 252 3.40 4.16 -9.70
C VAL A 252 4.16 5.43 -10.05
N PHE A 253 3.51 6.36 -10.75
CA PHE A 253 4.09 7.65 -11.11
C PHE A 253 4.46 8.46 -9.85
N ILE A 254 3.51 8.66 -8.93
CA ILE A 254 3.74 9.43 -7.71
C ILE A 254 4.79 8.74 -6.82
N GLY A 255 4.70 7.43 -6.61
CA GLY A 255 5.66 6.69 -5.80
C GLY A 255 7.08 6.72 -6.37
N PHE A 256 7.23 6.59 -7.69
CA PHE A 256 8.53 6.64 -8.36
C PHE A 256 9.14 8.05 -8.34
N PHE A 257 8.43 9.04 -8.89
CA PHE A 257 8.97 10.40 -8.98
C PHE A 257 9.05 11.09 -7.62
N GLY A 258 8.04 10.92 -6.77
CA GLY A 258 8.06 11.44 -5.40
C GLY A 258 9.20 10.83 -4.58
N GLY A 259 9.40 9.51 -4.66
CA GLY A 259 10.51 8.83 -4.01
C GLY A 259 11.88 9.29 -4.49
N LEU A 260 12.07 9.48 -5.81
CA LEU A 260 13.32 9.98 -6.37
C LEU A 260 13.61 11.43 -6.00
N ILE A 261 12.62 12.33 -6.14
CA ILE A 261 12.79 13.75 -5.77
C ILE A 261 13.14 13.86 -4.28
N TYR A 262 12.45 13.11 -3.42
CA TYR A 262 12.74 13.07 -1.99
C TYR A 262 14.14 12.52 -1.70
N GLY A 263 14.51 11.38 -2.29
CA GLY A 263 15.84 10.79 -2.11
C GLY A 263 16.98 11.71 -2.58
N ILE A 264 16.82 12.35 -3.74
CA ILE A 264 17.81 13.30 -4.27
C ILE A 264 17.90 14.53 -3.35
N SER A 265 16.78 15.04 -2.85
CA SER A 265 16.76 16.17 -1.91
C SER A 265 17.50 15.83 -0.61
N MET A 266 17.31 14.61 -0.09
CA MET A 266 18.04 14.07 1.07
C MET A 266 19.55 13.99 0.82
N LEU A 267 19.95 13.42 -0.31
CA LEU A 267 21.36 13.31 -0.70
C LEU A 267 22.01 14.70 -0.86
N MET A 268 21.32 15.61 -1.52
CA MET A 268 21.76 16.99 -1.67
C MET A 268 21.93 17.67 -0.31
N PHE A 269 20.98 17.49 0.61
CA PHE A 269 21.10 18.04 1.96
C PHE A 269 22.24 17.38 2.74
N ALA A 270 22.44 16.06 2.63
CA ALA A 270 23.56 15.36 3.28
C ALA A 270 24.93 15.90 2.86
N ILE A 271 25.11 16.20 1.57
CA ILE A 271 26.39 16.66 1.01
C ILE A 271 26.58 18.17 1.20
N LEU A 272 25.52 18.96 0.98
CA LEU A 272 25.60 20.41 0.84
C LEU A 272 24.89 21.16 1.97
N ARG A 273 24.57 20.51 3.11
CA ARG A 273 23.81 21.11 4.23
C ARG A 273 24.22 22.54 4.54
N SER A 274 25.49 22.77 4.88
CA SER A 274 25.98 24.09 5.28
C SER A 274 25.79 25.12 4.18
N LYS A 275 26.14 24.77 2.93
CA LYS A 275 25.96 25.66 1.77
C LYS A 275 24.49 25.98 1.51
N ILE A 276 23.59 24.99 1.62
CA ILE A 276 22.16 25.18 1.39
C ILE A 276 21.56 26.10 2.46
N LEU A 277 21.95 25.93 3.73
CA LEU A 277 21.42 26.71 4.83
C LEU A 277 21.95 28.15 4.84
N THR A 278 23.20 28.39 4.45
CA THR A 278 23.76 29.76 4.42
C THR A 278 23.48 30.51 3.11
N THR A 279 23.19 29.80 2.01
CA THR A 279 22.78 30.46 0.77
C THR A 279 21.43 31.15 0.97
N PRO A 280 21.30 32.46 0.68
CA PRO A 280 20.04 33.18 0.83
C PRO A 280 18.89 32.48 0.08
N GLY A 281 17.89 32.01 0.83
CA GLY A 281 16.73 31.32 0.29
C GLY A 281 16.93 29.84 -0.06
N GLY A 282 18.15 29.29 0.08
CA GLY A 282 18.42 27.86 -0.14
C GLY A 282 17.65 26.98 0.85
N GLY A 283 17.79 27.27 2.15
CA GLY A 283 17.02 26.60 3.20
C GLY A 283 15.51 26.74 3.01
N LEU A 284 15.03 27.93 2.61
CA LEU A 284 13.60 28.19 2.37
C LEU A 284 13.06 27.36 1.19
N THR A 285 13.78 27.32 0.08
CA THR A 285 13.38 26.56 -1.12
C THR A 285 13.31 25.07 -0.80
N LEU A 286 14.32 24.55 -0.09
CA LEU A 286 14.32 23.15 0.31
C LEU A 286 13.19 22.84 1.31
N SER A 287 12.93 23.76 2.26
CA SER A 287 11.79 23.64 3.18
C SER A 287 10.46 23.56 2.45
N ILE A 288 10.22 24.43 1.44
CA ILE A 288 9.01 24.40 0.62
C ILE A 288 8.86 23.07 -0.10
N ILE A 289 9.91 22.63 -0.79
CA ILE A 289 9.90 21.36 -1.55
C ILE A 289 9.62 20.21 -0.58
N TRP A 290 10.34 20.13 0.53
CA TRP A 290 10.29 18.99 1.43
C TRP A 290 8.96 18.90 2.21
N ASN A 291 8.47 20.03 2.72
CA ASN A 291 7.24 20.09 3.51
C ASN A 291 5.98 19.90 2.66
N ILE A 292 5.90 20.57 1.52
CA ILE A 292 4.69 20.58 0.69
C ILE A 292 4.59 19.33 -0.17
N LEU A 293 5.72 18.81 -0.68
CA LEU A 293 5.70 17.66 -1.60
C LEU A 293 5.03 16.43 -0.98
N GLY A 294 5.35 16.09 0.28
CA GLY A 294 4.75 14.94 0.96
C GLY A 294 3.23 15.05 1.09
N ALA A 295 2.75 16.19 1.57
CA ALA A 295 1.31 16.45 1.75
C ALA A 295 0.56 16.48 0.40
N VAL A 296 1.14 17.11 -0.63
CA VAL A 296 0.54 17.15 -1.97
C VAL A 296 0.51 15.77 -2.62
N CYS A 297 1.62 15.02 -2.59
CA CYS A 297 1.68 13.67 -3.15
C CYS A 297 0.65 12.74 -2.49
N THR A 298 0.55 12.79 -1.16
CA THR A 298 -0.45 11.99 -0.42
C THR A 298 -1.89 12.42 -0.71
N GLY A 299 -2.17 13.72 -0.79
CA GLY A 299 -3.48 14.24 -1.19
C GLY A 299 -3.89 13.78 -2.60
N VAL A 300 -2.97 13.82 -3.58
CA VAL A 300 -3.26 13.33 -4.94
C VAL A 300 -3.49 11.81 -4.95
N MET A 301 -2.74 11.05 -4.15
CA MET A 301 -2.97 9.61 -4.00
C MET A 301 -4.36 9.33 -3.41
N GLU A 302 -4.72 9.98 -2.30
CA GLU A 302 -6.05 9.84 -1.69
C GLU A 302 -7.18 10.23 -2.65
N LEU A 303 -7.02 11.33 -3.39
CA LEU A 303 -7.96 11.74 -4.43
C LEU A 303 -8.12 10.68 -5.53
N SER A 304 -7.02 10.07 -5.98
CA SER A 304 -7.06 9.00 -6.98
C SER A 304 -7.79 7.75 -6.46
N ILE A 305 -7.70 7.47 -5.15
CA ILE A 305 -8.45 6.39 -4.49
C ILE A 305 -9.93 6.75 -4.44
N LEU A 306 -10.28 8.00 -4.09
CA LEU A 306 -11.66 8.48 -4.02
C LEU A 306 -12.37 8.39 -5.37
N MET A 307 -11.73 8.87 -6.44
CA MET A 307 -12.27 8.82 -7.80
C MET A 307 -12.58 7.39 -8.27
N SER A 308 -11.92 6.39 -7.68
CA SER A 308 -12.16 4.98 -7.99
C SER A 308 -13.43 4.42 -7.33
N VAL A 309 -13.93 5.04 -6.25
CA VAL A 309 -15.11 4.53 -5.50
C VAL A 309 -16.43 4.98 -6.14
N ALA A 310 -16.38 5.95 -7.06
CA ALA A 310 -17.58 6.49 -7.71
C ALA A 310 -18.22 5.55 -8.75
N ALA A 311 -17.64 4.37 -9.02
CA ALA A 311 -18.32 3.32 -9.79
C ALA A 311 -19.13 2.44 -8.81
N PRO A 312 -20.47 2.56 -8.76
CA PRO A 312 -21.29 1.76 -7.87
C PRO A 312 -21.27 0.30 -8.35
N ASP A 313 -21.14 -0.63 -7.40
CA ASP A 313 -21.46 -2.06 -7.51
C ASP A 313 -20.79 -2.88 -8.62
N LEU A 314 -19.50 -3.21 -8.44
CA LEU A 314 -18.94 -4.41 -9.09
C LEU A 314 -17.94 -5.21 -8.23
N GLY A 315 -17.75 -4.86 -6.96
CA GLY A 315 -16.89 -5.63 -6.04
C GLY A 315 -17.46 -6.99 -5.65
N LYS A 316 -18.76 -7.22 -5.90
CA LYS A 316 -19.44 -8.49 -5.61
C LYS A 316 -19.32 -9.53 -6.74
N ASP A 317 -19.03 -9.09 -7.97
CA ASP A 317 -19.12 -9.94 -9.19
C ASP A 317 -17.79 -10.11 -9.96
N ILE A 318 -16.70 -9.44 -9.56
CA ILE A 318 -15.37 -9.82 -10.03
C ILE A 318 -14.96 -11.04 -9.19
N GLY A 319 -15.38 -12.21 -9.66
CA GLY A 319 -15.23 -13.53 -9.06
C GLY A 319 -13.78 -13.97 -8.85
N LEU A 320 -13.09 -13.33 -7.91
CA LEU A 320 -12.18 -14.01 -7.00
C LEU A 320 -12.98 -14.33 -5.73
N LYS A 321 -14.09 -15.06 -5.92
CA LYS A 321 -14.77 -15.77 -4.84
C LYS A 321 -13.76 -16.81 -4.36
N GLY A 322 -12.91 -16.43 -3.41
CA GLY A 322 -12.13 -17.40 -2.68
C GLY A 322 -13.14 -18.28 -1.99
N SER A 323 -13.27 -19.51 -2.48
CA SER A 323 -14.06 -20.61 -1.95
C SER A 323 -14.32 -20.40 -0.46
N SER A 324 -15.46 -19.80 -0.16
CA SER A 324 -16.01 -19.91 1.18
C SER A 324 -16.36 -21.38 1.29
N ASP A 325 -15.72 -22.05 2.24
CA ASP A 325 -16.19 -23.29 2.81
C ASP A 325 -17.66 -23.10 3.17
N ASP A 326 -18.52 -23.50 2.24
CA ASP A 326 -19.91 -23.80 2.52
C ASP A 326 -19.86 -25.13 3.25
N ASN A 327 -19.51 -25.04 4.54
CA ASN A 327 -19.57 -26.18 5.44
C ASN A 327 -21.06 -26.42 5.67
N GLY A 328 -21.62 -27.19 4.74
CA GLY A 328 -23.03 -27.52 4.64
C GLY A 328 -23.54 -28.04 5.96
N ARG A 329 -24.34 -27.22 6.64
CA ARG A 329 -25.39 -27.73 7.52
C ARG A 329 -26.68 -27.68 6.72
N ALA A 330 -26.78 -28.60 5.76
CA ALA A 330 -28.05 -28.96 5.17
C ALA A 330 -28.91 -29.55 6.30
N THR A 331 -29.81 -28.73 6.84
CA THR A 331 -30.88 -29.22 7.69
C THR A 331 -31.82 -29.97 6.77
N ILE A 332 -31.64 -31.30 6.71
CA ILE A 332 -32.61 -32.21 6.10
C ILE A 332 -33.87 -32.12 6.94
N SER A 333 -34.84 -31.34 6.48
CA SER A 333 -36.22 -31.43 6.92
C SER A 333 -36.81 -32.69 6.29
N THR A 334 -36.82 -33.76 7.08
CA THR A 334 -37.52 -35.01 6.80
C THR A 334 -39.02 -34.75 6.94
N ASP A 335 -39.68 -34.29 5.88
CA ASP A 335 -41.14 -34.38 5.79
C ASP A 335 -41.50 -35.71 5.17
N ASN A 336 -41.92 -36.61 6.06
CA ASN A 336 -42.66 -37.83 5.76
C ASN A 336 -43.93 -37.48 4.99
N ASN A 337 -44.09 -37.99 3.77
CA ASN A 337 -45.42 -38.38 3.34
C ASN A 337 -45.43 -39.60 2.41
N ASN A 338 -46.14 -40.60 2.91
CA ASN A 338 -46.52 -41.89 2.32
C ASN A 338 -47.00 -41.82 0.87
N GLY A 339 -46.60 -42.81 0.07
CA GLY A 339 -47.28 -43.15 -1.18
C GLY A 339 -46.58 -44.22 -2.01
N ASN A 340 -46.83 -45.50 -1.67
CA ASN A 340 -46.70 -46.72 -2.48
C ASN A 340 -46.20 -46.60 -3.93
N ALA A 341 -45.13 -47.34 -4.27
CA ALA A 341 -45.24 -48.60 -5.02
C ALA A 341 -43.85 -49.04 -5.51
N ASN A 342 -43.51 -50.30 -5.20
CA ASN A 342 -42.62 -51.24 -5.89
C ASN A 342 -41.60 -50.66 -6.89
N ASP A 343 -40.32 -50.75 -6.56
CA ASP A 343 -39.44 -51.65 -7.31
C ASP A 343 -38.13 -52.01 -6.57
N LYS A 344 -38.06 -53.32 -6.34
CA LYS A 344 -36.94 -54.25 -6.21
C LYS A 344 -35.61 -53.74 -6.77
N TYR A 345 -34.57 -53.69 -5.93
CA TYR A 345 -33.22 -54.28 -6.10
C TYR A 345 -32.29 -53.68 -5.02
N THR A 346 -32.23 -54.33 -3.85
CA THR A 346 -31.31 -53.97 -2.78
C THR A 346 -30.09 -54.89 -2.87
N TYR A 347 -28.96 -54.30 -3.25
CA TYR A 347 -27.63 -54.91 -3.10
C TYR A 347 -27.23 -54.73 -1.63
N ASN A 348 -27.06 -55.85 -0.92
CA ASN A 348 -26.38 -55.86 0.38
C ASN A 348 -24.88 -55.91 0.11
N ASP A 349 -24.16 -54.87 0.53
CA ASP A 349 -22.75 -55.01 0.94
C ASP A 349 -22.50 -54.11 2.15
N THR A 350 -22.68 -54.72 3.31
CA THR A 350 -22.12 -54.28 4.58
C THR A 350 -20.64 -54.62 4.58
N ASN A 351 -19.77 -53.61 4.52
CA ASN A 351 -18.46 -53.71 5.16
C ASN A 351 -18.27 -52.51 6.08
N ILE A 352 -18.45 -52.81 7.35
CA ILE A 352 -17.98 -52.06 8.50
C ILE A 352 -16.45 -51.99 8.37
N VAL A 353 -15.91 -50.80 8.14
CA VAL A 353 -14.50 -50.52 8.36
C VAL A 353 -14.40 -49.62 9.59
N THR A 354 -13.72 -50.17 10.57
CA THR A 354 -13.40 -49.67 11.90
C THR A 354 -12.52 -48.43 11.90
N ASP A 355 -12.76 -47.58 12.90
CA ASP A 355 -12.20 -46.25 13.20
C ASP A 355 -10.70 -46.15 13.55
N ASP A 356 -9.80 -46.95 12.96
CA ASP A 356 -8.41 -47.08 13.50
C ASP A 356 -7.25 -46.71 12.55
N GLU A 357 -7.44 -45.81 11.58
CA GLU A 357 -6.33 -45.30 10.73
C GLU A 357 -6.29 -43.77 10.55
N ALA A 358 -6.72 -42.98 11.54
CA ALA A 358 -6.67 -41.50 11.47
C ALA A 358 -5.26 -40.87 11.62
N PHE A 359 -4.16 -41.64 11.49
CA PHE A 359 -2.79 -41.16 11.67
C PHE A 359 -1.85 -41.37 10.47
N ARG A 360 -2.39 -41.39 9.25
CA ARG A 360 -1.58 -41.25 8.02
C ARG A 360 -2.16 -40.19 7.11
N GLU A 361 -1.66 -38.98 7.28
CA GLU A 361 -1.89 -37.84 6.41
C GLU A 361 -1.62 -38.14 4.92
N PRO A 362 -2.63 -38.05 4.03
CA PRO A 362 -2.43 -38.02 2.60
C PRO A 362 -2.56 -36.57 2.07
N TRP A 363 -1.87 -35.59 2.68
CA TRP A 363 -1.82 -34.22 2.12
C TRP A 363 -0.88 -34.09 0.91
N LYS A 364 -0.41 -35.22 0.36
CA LYS A 364 0.15 -35.31 -1.00
C LYS A 364 -0.93 -35.65 -2.03
N MET A 365 -2.12 -35.07 -1.95
CA MET A 365 -2.93 -34.97 -3.17
C MET A 365 -2.32 -33.88 -4.07
N ARG A 366 -1.87 -34.36 -5.24
CA ARG A 366 -1.22 -33.62 -6.33
C ARG A 366 -1.94 -32.29 -6.59
N PRO A 367 -1.22 -31.24 -7.06
CA PRO A 367 -1.90 -30.12 -7.68
C PRO A 367 -2.79 -30.64 -8.81
N ALA A 368 -4.02 -30.14 -8.89
CA ALA A 368 -4.92 -30.36 -10.02
C ALA A 368 -4.10 -30.27 -11.29
N SER A 369 -4.01 -31.39 -12.00
CA SER A 369 -3.21 -31.44 -13.21
C SER A 369 -3.82 -30.46 -14.19
N LEU A 370 -3.03 -29.88 -15.11
CA LEU A 370 -3.53 -28.99 -16.16
C LEU A 370 -4.76 -29.58 -16.88
N HIS A 371 -4.81 -30.91 -16.93
CA HIS A 371 -5.90 -31.70 -17.48
C HIS A 371 -7.24 -31.52 -16.74
N ASP A 372 -7.22 -31.32 -15.42
CA ASP A 372 -8.44 -31.10 -14.65
C ASP A 372 -9.01 -29.70 -14.88
N ALA A 373 -8.15 -28.70 -15.10
CA ALA A 373 -8.57 -27.35 -15.47
C ALA A 373 -9.16 -27.30 -16.89
N GLU A 374 -8.52 -27.98 -17.86
CA GLU A 374 -9.06 -28.14 -19.21
C GLU A 374 -10.40 -28.89 -19.20
N ARG A 375 -10.51 -29.94 -18.37
CA ARG A 375 -11.75 -30.71 -18.22
C ARG A 375 -12.88 -29.86 -17.62
N LEU A 376 -12.60 -29.04 -16.61
CA LEU A 376 -13.58 -28.11 -16.05
C LEU A 376 -14.01 -27.05 -17.07
N GLN A 377 -13.08 -26.58 -17.89
CA GLN A 377 -13.36 -25.60 -18.94
C GLN A 377 -14.22 -26.21 -20.07
N LEU A 378 -13.97 -27.48 -20.41
CA LEU A 378 -14.80 -28.28 -21.33
C LEU A 378 -16.20 -28.55 -20.77
N GLU A 379 -16.31 -28.94 -19.50
CA GLU A 379 -17.60 -29.13 -18.84
C GLU A 379 -18.43 -27.85 -18.83
N TYR A 380 -17.81 -26.70 -18.56
CA TYR A 380 -18.48 -25.41 -18.60
C TYR A 380 -18.93 -25.02 -20.02
N GLN A 381 -18.11 -25.27 -21.04
CA GLN A 381 -18.51 -25.06 -22.43
C GLN A 381 -19.66 -25.99 -22.85
N ASN A 382 -19.63 -27.26 -22.46
CA ASN A 382 -20.71 -28.20 -22.70
C ASN A 382 -22.01 -27.76 -22.02
N ALA A 383 -21.94 -27.28 -20.77
CA ALA A 383 -23.11 -26.77 -20.06
C ALA A 383 -23.76 -25.56 -20.76
N ILE A 384 -22.95 -24.63 -21.30
CA ILE A 384 -23.45 -23.49 -22.09
C ILE A 384 -24.10 -23.95 -23.39
N GLN A 385 -23.49 -24.92 -24.09
CA GLN A 385 -24.08 -25.47 -25.32
C GLN A 385 -25.41 -26.18 -25.03
N HIS A 386 -25.48 -26.91 -23.92
CA HIS A 386 -26.72 -27.55 -23.47
C HIS A 386 -27.81 -26.50 -23.22
N LEU A 387 -27.51 -25.42 -22.48
CA LEU A 387 -28.47 -24.33 -22.24
C LEU A 387 -28.93 -23.64 -23.52
N ASN A 388 -28.07 -23.47 -24.51
CA ASN A 388 -28.44 -22.89 -25.80
C ASN A 388 -29.37 -23.80 -26.61
N GLN A 389 -29.27 -25.12 -26.48
CA GLN A 389 -30.21 -26.06 -27.10
C GLN A 389 -31.61 -26.02 -26.48
N TYR A 390 -31.73 -25.64 -25.20
CA TYR A 390 -33.01 -25.49 -24.52
C TYR A 390 -33.55 -24.05 -24.55
N SER A 391 -32.87 -23.11 -25.22
CA SER A 391 -33.41 -21.77 -25.43
C SER A 391 -34.61 -21.86 -26.39
N PRO A 392 -35.83 -21.57 -25.92
CA PRO A 392 -37.04 -21.78 -26.72
C PRO A 392 -37.05 -20.79 -27.88
N SER A 393 -36.72 -21.28 -29.07
CA SER A 393 -37.02 -20.59 -30.31
C SER A 393 -38.53 -20.65 -30.53
N ASN A 394 -39.11 -19.46 -30.74
CA ASN A 394 -40.49 -19.19 -31.16
C ASN A 394 -41.51 -19.00 -30.03
N ILE A 395 -41.48 -17.81 -29.42
CA ILE A 395 -42.72 -17.14 -29.01
C ILE A 395 -43.21 -16.34 -30.22
N PRO A 396 -44.29 -16.75 -30.90
CA PRO A 396 -44.86 -15.97 -32.00
C PRO A 396 -45.52 -14.71 -31.44
N THR A 397 -44.94 -13.54 -31.72
CA THR A 397 -45.59 -12.24 -31.50
C THR A 397 -46.75 -12.08 -32.48
N LYS A 398 -47.97 -12.42 -32.03
CA LYS A 398 -49.21 -11.94 -32.66
C LYS A 398 -49.43 -10.49 -32.22
N SER A 399 -49.15 -9.52 -33.09
CA SER A 399 -49.67 -8.15 -32.97
C SER A 399 -51.00 -8.06 -33.71
N THR A 400 -52.07 -7.79 -32.97
CA THR A 400 -53.35 -7.32 -33.50
C THR A 400 -53.71 -6.08 -32.69
N ILE A 401 -53.63 -4.91 -33.32
CA ILE A 401 -54.65 -3.87 -33.53
C ILE A 401 -54.01 -2.78 -34.39
#